data_AF-A0A6A1TRQ4-F1
#
_entry.id   AF-A0A6A1TRQ4-F1
#
_cell.length_a   1.000
_cell.length_b   1.000
_cell.length_c   1.000
_cell.angle_alpha   90.00
_cell.angle_beta   90.00
_cell.angle_gamma   90.00
#
_symmetry.space_group_name_H-M   'P 1'
#
loop_
_entity.id
_entity.type
_entity.pdbx_description
1 polymer ?
#
loop_
_entity_poly.entity_id
_entity_poly.type
_entity_poly.pdbx_seq_one_letter_code
_entity_poly.pdbx_strand_id
1 'polypeptide(L)'
;MLGKLTGQFEAASATYAETHGMIRDPDWFLLKLQEEMGELTQAWNRATGRGRKKGRSDEDLGRDLADETADLLGHVLLFARNNRIDLASAVERKWLFRPDEG
;
A
#
# COMPACT_ATOMS: atom_id res chain seq x y z
N MET A 1 -12.93 4.15 10.66
CA MET A 1 -11.86 3.19 10.30
C MET A 1 -10.75 3.76 9.38
N LEU A 2 -11.06 4.22 8.16
CA LEU A 2 -10.06 4.67 7.15
C LEU A 2 -9.10 5.77 7.66
N GLY A 3 -9.62 6.78 8.37
CA GLY A 3 -8.81 7.86 8.92
C GLY A 3 -7.78 7.39 9.96
N LYS A 4 -8.18 6.47 10.85
CA LYS A 4 -7.29 5.87 11.85
C LYS A 4 -6.17 5.07 11.18
N LEU A 5 -6.53 4.22 10.22
CA LEU A 5 -5.56 3.41 9.47
C LEU A 5 -4.57 4.28 8.70
N THR A 6 -5.07 5.33 8.02
CA THR A 6 -4.24 6.33 7.33
C THR A 6 -3.28 7.03 8.31
N GLY A 7 -3.73 7.31 9.53
CA GLY A 7 -2.88 7.88 10.59
C GLY A 7 -1.74 6.96 11.00
N GLN A 8 -1.99 5.65 11.12
CA GLN A 8 -0.98 4.65 11.48
C GLN A 8 0.06 4.47 10.37
N PHE A 9 -0.38 4.37 9.10
CA PHE A 9 0.52 4.31 7.96
C PHE A 9 1.38 5.57 7.84
N GLU A 10 0.82 6.75 8.09
CA GLU A 10 1.60 7.99 8.07
C GLU A 10 2.72 7.98 9.10
N ALA A 11 2.43 7.57 10.35
CA ALA A 11 3.44 7.52 11.39
C ALA A 11 4.59 6.56 11.05
N ALA A 12 4.25 5.38 10.52
CA ALA A 12 5.23 4.39 10.07
C ALA A 12 6.07 4.92 8.88
N SER A 13 5.41 5.46 7.87
CA SER A 13 6.06 6.03 6.67
C SER A 13 6.98 7.21 7.02
N ALA A 14 6.54 8.10 7.93
CA ALA A 14 7.34 9.23 8.39
C ALA A 14 8.61 8.77 9.12
N THR A 15 8.47 7.80 10.03
CA THR A 15 9.60 7.22 10.76
C THR A 15 10.59 6.56 9.80
N TYR A 16 10.08 5.83 8.81
CA TYR A 16 10.92 5.20 7.78
C TYR A 16 11.69 6.23 6.94
N ALA A 17 11.01 7.31 6.52
CA ALA A 17 11.64 8.39 5.77
C ALA A 17 12.73 9.12 6.56
N GLU A 18 12.47 9.44 7.82
CA GLU A 18 13.44 10.05 8.73
C GLU A 18 14.67 9.15 8.91
N THR A 19 14.44 7.86 9.18
CA THR A 19 15.51 6.87 9.40
C THR A 19 16.46 6.73 8.20
N HIS A 20 15.93 6.87 6.98
CA HIS A 20 16.68 6.66 5.74
C HIS A 20 17.04 7.97 5.01
N GLY A 21 16.78 9.14 5.62
CA GLY A 21 17.07 10.43 5.02
C GLY A 21 16.31 10.72 3.72
N MET A 22 15.09 10.18 3.58
CA MET A 22 14.27 10.35 2.37
C MET A 22 13.38 11.58 2.47
N ILE A 23 13.25 12.29 1.35
CA ILE A 23 12.28 13.37 1.20
C ILE A 23 11.00 12.79 0.58
N ARG A 24 9.88 12.94 1.29
CA ARG A 24 8.55 12.51 0.82
C ARG A 24 7.83 13.68 0.14
N ASP A 25 8.37 14.14 -0.98
CA ASP A 25 7.70 15.14 -1.81
C ASP A 25 6.47 14.56 -2.54
N PRO A 26 5.65 15.37 -3.22
CA PRO A 26 4.47 14.84 -3.91
C PRO A 26 4.76 13.74 -4.95
N ASP A 27 5.90 13.83 -5.65
CA ASP A 27 6.31 12.86 -6.66
C ASP A 27 6.71 11.53 -6.00
N TRP A 28 7.35 11.57 -4.84
CA TRP A 28 7.70 10.40 -4.03
C TRP A 28 6.47 9.51 -3.76
N PHE A 29 5.33 10.09 -3.38
CA PHE A 29 4.12 9.30 -3.12
C PHE A 29 3.58 8.61 -4.38
N LEU A 30 3.66 9.26 -5.54
CA LEU A 30 3.24 8.65 -6.81
C LEU A 30 4.22 7.56 -7.27
N LEU A 31 5.52 7.81 -7.15
CA LEU A 31 6.56 6.84 -7.54
C LEU A 31 6.53 5.60 -6.64
N LYS A 32 6.32 5.76 -5.33
CA LYS A 32 6.14 4.63 -4.42
C LYS A 32 4.92 3.79 -4.78
N LEU A 33 3.79 4.38 -5.17
CA LEU A 33 2.64 3.60 -5.66
C LEU A 33 3.01 2.68 -6.84
N GLN A 34 3.84 3.18 -7.77
CA GLN A 34 4.30 2.39 -8.90
C GLN A 34 5.29 1.30 -8.47
N GLU A 35 6.16 1.60 -7.50
CA GLU A 35 7.08 0.63 -6.89
C GLU A 35 6.30 -0.52 -6.23
N GLU A 36 5.38 -0.23 -5.30
CA GLU A 36 4.58 -1.24 -4.59
C GLU A 36 3.71 -2.08 -5.55
N MET A 37 3.13 -1.45 -6.58
CA MET A 37 2.40 -2.18 -7.62
C MET A 37 3.31 -3.17 -8.37
N GLY A 38 4.56 -2.78 -8.60
CA GLY A 38 5.57 -3.64 -9.21
C GLY A 38 5.93 -4.82 -8.31
N GLU A 39 6.12 -4.59 -7.01
CA GLU A 39 6.44 -5.62 -6.03
C GLU A 39 5.27 -6.61 -5.84
N LEU A 40 4.04 -6.09 -5.72
CA LEU A 40 2.81 -6.90 -5.70
C LEU A 40 2.68 -7.76 -6.97
N THR A 41 2.95 -7.19 -8.14
CA THR A 41 2.91 -7.92 -9.42
C THR A 41 3.94 -9.06 -9.43
N GLN A 42 5.13 -8.83 -8.88
CA GLN A 42 6.16 -9.86 -8.77
C GLN A 42 5.76 -10.96 -7.79
N ALA A 43 5.21 -10.62 -6.62
CA ALA A 43 4.70 -11.59 -5.65
C ALA A 43 3.58 -12.44 -6.25
N TRP A 44 2.63 -11.82 -6.95
CA TRP A 44 1.56 -12.51 -7.68
C TRP A 44 2.09 -13.50 -8.73
N ASN A 45 3.09 -13.08 -9.53
CA ASN A 45 3.70 -13.94 -10.52
C ASN A 45 4.38 -15.17 -9.89
N ARG A 46 5.04 -15.01 -8.74
CA ARG A 46 5.65 -16.14 -8.01
C ARG A 46 4.57 -17.06 -7.43
N ALA A 47 3.56 -16.50 -6.77
CA ALA A 47 2.46 -17.26 -6.18
C ALA A 47 1.66 -18.07 -7.22
N THR A 48 1.51 -17.53 -8.44
CA THR A 48 0.78 -18.19 -9.54
C THR A 48 1.65 -19.06 -10.45
N GLY A 49 2.92 -19.30 -10.09
CA GLY A 49 3.83 -20.18 -10.84
C GLY A 49 4.40 -19.60 -12.14
N ARG A 50 4.22 -18.30 -12.39
CA ARG A 50 4.80 -17.57 -13.53
C ARG A 50 6.19 -16.99 -13.25
N GLY A 51 6.63 -17.04 -12.00
CA GLY A 51 7.95 -16.59 -11.53
C GLY A 51 8.75 -17.70 -10.85
N ARG A 52 10.07 -17.51 -10.74
CA ARG A 52 10.94 -18.44 -10.00
C ARG A 52 10.59 -18.39 -8.50
N LYS A 53 10.22 -19.53 -7.90
CA LYS A 53 9.94 -19.65 -6.46
C LYS A 53 11.17 -19.41 -5.57
N LYS A 54 12.39 -19.54 -6.10
CA LYS A 54 13.68 -19.36 -5.37
C LYS A 54 13.75 -20.11 -4.02
N GLY A 55 13.12 -21.29 -3.93
CA GLY A 55 13.10 -22.11 -2.71
C GLY A 55 12.07 -21.70 -1.66
N ARG A 56 11.21 -20.71 -1.95
CA ARG A 56 10.09 -20.32 -1.07
C ARG A 56 9.00 -21.40 -1.04
N SER A 57 8.45 -21.65 0.15
CA SER A 57 7.26 -22.49 0.32
C SER A 57 6.00 -21.76 -0.18
N ASP A 58 4.90 -22.49 -0.36
CA ASP A 58 3.63 -21.87 -0.75
C ASP A 58 3.08 -20.94 0.35
N GLU A 59 3.40 -21.22 1.62
CA GLU A 59 3.09 -20.33 2.75
C GLU A 59 3.88 -19.02 2.66
N ASP A 60 5.17 -19.09 2.36
CA ASP A 60 6.01 -17.90 2.16
C ASP A 60 5.48 -17.04 1.01
N LEU A 61 5.09 -17.67 -0.10
CA LEU A 61 4.51 -16.96 -1.25
C LEU A 61 3.19 -16.28 -0.92
N GLY A 62 2.35 -16.91 -0.09
CA GLY A 62 1.10 -16.34 0.39
C GLY A 62 1.32 -15.14 1.31
N ARG A 63 2.31 -15.24 2.22
CA ARG A 63 2.69 -14.13 3.10
C ARG A 63 3.28 -12.97 2.31
N ASP A 64 4.21 -13.22 1.40
CA ASP A 64 4.76 -12.19 0.52
C ASP A 64 3.64 -11.44 -0.21
N LEU A 65 2.68 -12.17 -0.81
CA LEU A 65 1.56 -11.54 -1.51
C LEU A 65 0.70 -10.65 -0.59
N ALA A 66 0.47 -11.08 0.65
CA ALA A 66 -0.28 -10.31 1.63
C ALA A 66 0.46 -9.04 2.07
N ASP A 67 1.78 -9.16 2.29
CA ASP A 67 2.65 -8.05 2.70
C ASP A 67 2.68 -6.97 1.60
N GLU A 68 2.95 -7.35 0.35
CA GLU A 68 2.96 -6.39 -0.79
C GLU A 68 1.57 -5.75 -1.02
N THR A 69 0.49 -6.48 -0.74
CA THR A 69 -0.87 -5.93 -0.83
C THR A 69 -1.10 -4.88 0.26
N ALA A 70 -0.58 -5.12 1.48
CA ALA A 70 -0.66 -4.17 2.57
C ALA A 70 0.17 -2.90 2.28
N ASP A 71 1.35 -3.05 1.68
CA ASP A 71 2.20 -1.93 1.31
C ASP A 71 1.58 -1.05 0.22
N LEU A 72 0.98 -1.68 -0.81
CA LEU A 72 0.22 -0.94 -1.82
C LEU A 72 -0.99 -0.22 -1.21
N LEU A 73 -1.75 -0.87 -0.33
CA LEU A 73 -2.87 -0.23 0.38
C LEU A 73 -2.37 0.97 1.20
N GLY A 74 -1.28 0.80 1.96
CA GLY A 74 -0.67 1.86 2.74
C GLY A 74 -0.32 3.08 1.89
N HIS A 75 0.35 2.87 0.75
CA HIS A 75 0.72 3.95 -0.15
C HIS A 75 -0.47 4.60 -0.85
N VAL A 76 -1.58 3.89 -1.12
CA VAL A 76 -2.82 4.51 -1.60
C VAL A 76 -3.40 5.47 -0.56
N LEU A 77 -3.40 5.08 0.72
CA LEU A 77 -3.88 5.94 1.81
C LEU A 77 -2.97 7.17 2.00
N LEU A 78 -1.66 6.98 1.95
CA LEU A 78 -0.67 8.06 2.05
C LEU A 78 -0.79 9.03 0.88
N PHE A 79 -0.92 8.53 -0.34
CA PHE A 79 -1.15 9.34 -1.54
C PHE A 79 -2.42 10.17 -1.42
N ALA A 80 -3.53 9.56 -0.98
CA ALA A 80 -4.79 10.27 -0.77
C ALA A 80 -4.63 11.38 0.28
N ARG A 81 -3.98 11.09 1.41
CA ARG A 81 -3.69 12.08 2.47
C ARG A 81 -2.85 13.24 1.96
N ASN A 82 -1.74 12.97 1.28
CA ASN A 82 -0.82 13.98 0.77
C ASN A 82 -1.52 14.93 -0.22
N ASN A 83 -2.42 14.39 -1.05
CA ASN A 83 -3.20 15.16 -2.02
C ASN A 83 -4.52 15.72 -1.46
N ARG A 84 -4.78 15.57 -0.15
CA ARG A 84 -6.01 16.02 0.52
C ARG A 84 -7.29 15.46 -0.11
N ILE A 85 -7.23 14.22 -0.59
CA ILE A 85 -8.36 13.50 -1.18
C ILE A 85 -9.18 12.88 -0.05
N ASP A 86 -10.46 13.23 0.03
CA ASP A 86 -11.42 12.52 0.87
C ASP A 86 -11.77 11.17 0.22
N LEU A 87 -10.92 10.18 0.52
CA LEU A 87 -11.04 8.84 -0.04
C LEU A 87 -12.30 8.13 0.44
N ALA A 88 -12.78 8.36 1.67
CA ALA A 88 -13.98 7.73 2.19
C ALA A 88 -15.22 8.20 1.41
N SER A 89 -15.39 9.52 1.24
CA SER A 89 -16.46 10.08 0.41
C SER A 89 -16.33 9.69 -1.06
N ALA A 90 -15.11 9.53 -1.57
CA ALA A 90 -14.90 9.04 -2.93
C ALA A 90 -15.34 7.57 -3.11
N VAL A 91 -15.09 6.72 -2.11
CA VAL A 91 -15.58 5.33 -2.10
C VAL A 91 -17.10 5.30 -2.00
N GLU A 92 -17.71 6.04 -1.07
CA GLU A 92 -19.18 6.08 -0.93
C GLU A 92 -19.86 6.51 -2.23
N ARG A 93 -19.37 7.59 -2.85
CA ARG A 93 -19.90 8.09 -4.12
C ARG A 93 -19.73 7.12 -5.27
N LYS A 94 -18.60 6.41 -5.38
CA LYS A 94 -18.27 5.58 -6.55
C LYS A 94 -18.77 4.14 -6.41
N TRP A 95 -18.75 3.58 -5.20
CA TRP A 95 -19.03 2.17 -4.93
C TRP A 95 -20.33 1.94 -4.15
N LEU A 96 -21.05 3.01 -3.77
CA LEU A 96 -22.39 2.99 -3.16
C LEU A 96 -22.46 2.23 -1.81
N PHE A 97 -21.32 2.08 -1.12
CA PHE A 97 -21.26 1.59 0.25
C PHE A 97 -20.42 2.54 1.11
N ARG A 98 -20.74 2.61 2.40
CA ARG A 98 -19.95 3.35 3.37
C ARG A 98 -18.83 2.47 3.91
N PRO A 99 -17.56 2.87 3.78
CA PRO A 99 -16.50 2.24 4.56
C PRO A 99 -16.81 2.50 6.04
N ASP A 100 -16.84 1.47 6.88
CA ASP A 100 -17.29 1.60 8.27
C ASP A 100 -16.63 2.78 9.01
N GLU A 101 -17.48 3.61 9.61
CA GLU A 101 -17.13 4.62 10.59
C GLU A 101 -16.82 3.92 11.93
N GLY A 102 -15.78 3.09 11.94
CA GLY A 102 -15.16 2.69 13.21
C GLY A 102 -14.60 3.90 13.93
#